data_AF-D5E4U7-F1
#
_entry.id   AF-D5E4U7-F1
#
_cell.length_a   1.000
_cell.length_b   1.000
_cell.length_c   1.000
_cell.angle_alpha   90.00
_cell.angle_beta   90.00
_cell.angle_gamma   90.00
#
_symmetry.space_group_name_H-M   'P 1'
#
loop_
_entity.id
_entity.type
_entity.pdbx_description
1 polymer ?
#
loop_
_entity_poly.entity_id
_entity_poly.type
_entity_poly.pdbx_seq_one_letter_code
_entity_poly.pdbx_strand_id
1 'polypeptide(L)'
;MSIKIPSYKSCYIYEDHGKLFVNESLNSINKKSEIIIKFENKIYKYSCLILETKNQKTNINILEPINEKLNFTNGLSCSMFIKSINIFCILTNK
;
A
#
# COMPACT_ATOMS: atom_id res chain seq x y z
N MET A 1 4.56 -18.30 22.13
CA MET A 1 3.89 -18.47 20.83
C MET A 1 3.61 -17.08 20.25
N SER A 2 4.06 -16.76 19.03
CA SER A 2 3.82 -15.44 18.41
C SER A 2 2.77 -15.57 17.30
N ILE A 3 1.58 -14.99 17.49
CA ILE A 3 0.59 -14.86 16.43
C ILE A 3 0.87 -13.52 15.75
N LYS A 4 1.34 -13.55 14.51
CA LYS A 4 1.65 -12.36 13.71
C LYS A 4 0.47 -12.03 12.81
N ILE A 5 -0.04 -10.80 12.90
CA ILE A 5 -1.06 -10.27 12.00
C ILE A 5 -0.44 -9.24 11.05
N PRO A 6 -0.90 -9.15 9.79
CA PRO A 6 -0.42 -8.12 8.88
C PRO A 6 -0.92 -6.74 9.32
N SER A 7 -0.03 -5.74 9.33
CA SER A 7 -0.37 -4.35 9.57
C SER A 7 -0.34 -3.57 8.27
N TYR A 8 -1.40 -2.81 8.04
CA TYR A 8 -1.56 -1.95 6.87
C TYR A 8 -1.57 -0.48 7.30
N LYS A 9 -1.06 0.42 6.45
CA LYS A 9 -1.21 1.87 6.59
C LYS A 9 -2.22 2.39 5.59
N SER A 10 -3.19 3.18 6.04
CA SER A 10 -4.03 3.96 5.15
C SER A 10 -3.20 5.03 4.44
N CYS A 11 -3.37 5.14 3.12
CA CYS A 11 -2.66 6.08 2.25
C CYS A 11 -3.48 6.37 0.99
N TYR A 12 -2.94 7.20 0.10
CA TYR A 12 -3.52 7.55 -1.19
C TYR A 12 -2.57 7.13 -2.31
N ILE A 13 -3.09 6.39 -3.27
CA ILE A 13 -2.40 6.06 -4.52
C ILE A 13 -2.85 7.03 -5.61
N TYR A 14 -1.92 7.61 -6.34
CA TYR A 14 -2.19 8.54 -7.44
C TYR A 14 -1.20 8.35 -8.57
N GLU A 15 -1.57 8.81 -9.76
CA GLU A 15 -0.70 8.81 -10.92
C GLU A 15 -0.03 10.18 -11.08
N ASP A 16 1.28 10.16 -11.36
CA ASP A 16 2.08 11.35 -11.66
C ASP A 16 3.03 11.03 -12.81
N HIS A 17 2.86 11.69 -13.96
CA HIS A 17 3.64 11.47 -15.19
C HIS A 17 3.72 10.00 -15.64
N GLY A 18 2.59 9.27 -15.62
CA GLY A 18 2.52 7.87 -16.06
C GLY A 18 3.07 6.85 -15.05
N LYS A 19 3.44 7.28 -13.84
CA LYS A 19 3.92 6.42 -12.75
C LYS A 19 2.98 6.50 -11.56
N LEU A 20 2.84 5.40 -10.84
CA LEU A 20 2.01 5.34 -9.65
C LEU A 20 2.82 5.63 -8.40
N PHE A 21 2.26 6.47 -7.55
CA PHE A 21 2.86 6.86 -6.28
C PHE A 21 1.86 6.68 -5.15
N VAL A 22 2.39 6.40 -3.96
CA VAL A 22 1.64 6.52 -2.71
C VAL A 22 2.20 7.66 -1.88
N ASN A 23 1.33 8.40 -1.19
CA ASN A 23 1.70 9.52 -0.32
C ASN A 23 2.25 9.07 1.05
N GLU A 24 3.06 8.03 1.05
CA GLU A 24 3.68 7.49 2.25
C GLU A 24 5.16 7.22 2.04
N SER A 25 5.92 7.18 3.14
CA SER A 25 7.33 6.77 3.11
C SER A 25 7.45 5.30 3.47
N LEU A 26 7.69 4.45 2.48
CA LEU A 26 7.92 3.02 2.68
C LEU A 26 9.41 2.70 2.62
N ASN A 27 9.93 2.04 3.67
CA ASN A 27 11.36 1.73 3.82
C ASN A 27 11.80 0.43 3.12
N SER A 28 10.92 -0.15 2.30
CA SER A 28 11.06 -1.49 1.74
C SER A 28 11.34 -1.48 0.24
N ILE A 29 12.36 -0.72 -0.19
CA ILE A 29 12.73 -0.59 -1.61
C ILE A 29 13.08 -1.97 -2.20
N ASN A 30 12.65 -2.21 -3.45
CA ASN A 30 12.74 -3.46 -4.21
C ASN A 30 12.10 -4.68 -3.52
N LYS A 31 11.17 -4.46 -2.58
CA LYS A 31 10.36 -5.52 -2.00
C LYS A 31 8.96 -5.51 -2.59
N LYS A 32 8.45 -6.71 -2.82
CA LYS A 32 7.03 -6.91 -3.10
C LYS A 32 6.22 -6.56 -1.84
N SER A 33 5.14 -5.82 -2.02
CA SER A 33 4.18 -5.49 -0.99
C SER A 33 2.77 -5.61 -1.53
N GLU A 34 1.79 -5.71 -0.63
CA GLU A 34 0.38 -5.73 -0.98
C GLU A 34 -0.21 -4.33 -0.84
N ILE A 35 -1.02 -3.93 -1.81
CA ILE A 35 -1.82 -2.71 -1.77
C ILE A 35 -3.29 -3.07 -1.95
N ILE A 36 -4.13 -2.48 -1.09
CA ILE A 36 -5.57 -2.66 -1.09
C ILE A 36 -6.19 -1.32 -1.46
N ILE A 37 -6.98 -1.26 -2.53
CA ILE A 37 -7.64 -0.06 -3.01
C ILE A 37 -9.14 -0.22 -2.80
N LYS A 38 -9.78 0.78 -2.17
CA LYS A 38 -11.23 0.80 -1.99
C LYS A 38 -11.83 1.81 -2.96
N PHE A 39 -12.72 1.36 -3.85
CA PHE A 39 -13.39 2.20 -4.83
C PHE A 39 -14.83 1.73 -5.04
N GLU A 40 -15.80 2.65 -5.00
CA GLU A 40 -17.23 2.36 -5.24
C GLU A 40 -17.75 1.09 -4.56
N ASN A 41 -17.55 0.98 -3.23
CA ASN A 41 -17.92 -0.16 -2.40
C ASN A 41 -17.26 -1.51 -2.75
N LYS A 42 -16.27 -1.52 -3.65
CA LYS A 42 -15.45 -2.69 -3.97
C LYS A 42 -14.05 -2.56 -3.39
N ILE A 43 -13.45 -3.71 -3.13
CA ILE A 43 -12.07 -3.84 -2.65
C ILE A 43 -11.27 -4.53 -3.74
N TYR A 44 -10.19 -3.88 -4.15
CA TYR A 44 -9.23 -4.40 -5.10
C TYR A 44 -7.92 -4.64 -4.39
N LYS A 45 -7.37 -5.84 -4.50
CA LYS A 45 -6.09 -6.22 -3.87
C LYS A 45 -5.08 -6.48 -4.97
N TYR A 46 -3.93 -5.85 -4.86
CA TYR A 46 -2.85 -5.96 -5.84
C TYR A 46 -1.51 -6.24 -5.17
N SER A 47 -0.65 -6.94 -5.91
CA SER A 47 0.78 -7.01 -5.61
C SER A 47 1.51 -5.85 -6.29
N CYS A 48 2.36 -5.16 -5.54
CA CYS A 48 3.17 -4.06 -6.07
C CYS A 48 4.65 -4.20 -5.66
N LEU A 49 5.53 -3.65 -6.48
CA LEU A 49 6.95 -3.50 -6.18
C LEU A 49 7.22 -2.06 -5.76
N ILE A 50 7.83 -1.86 -4.59
CA ILE A 50 8.26 -0.55 -4.13
C ILE A 50 9.57 -0.20 -4.84
N LEU A 51 9.58 0.85 -5.65
CA LEU A 51 10.73 1.21 -6.48
C LEU A 51 11.62 2.26 -5.84
N GLU A 52 11.03 3.32 -5.30
CA GLU A 52 11.76 4.47 -4.77
C GLU A 52 10.92 5.20 -3.74
N THR A 53 11.55 5.76 -2.72
CA THR A 53 10.88 6.61 -1.73
C THR A 53 11.64 7.92 -1.60
N LYS A 54 10.95 9.05 -1.86
CA LYS A 54 11.48 10.42 -1.75
C LYS A 54 10.41 11.34 -1.18
N ASN A 55 10.75 12.15 -0.17
CA ASN A 55 9.89 13.21 0.37
C ASN A 55 8.45 12.77 0.65
N GLN A 56 8.27 11.68 1.43
CA GLN A 56 6.96 11.11 1.77
C GLN A 56 6.13 10.64 0.55
N LYS A 57 6.77 10.43 -0.59
CA LYS A 57 6.18 9.81 -1.78
C LYS A 57 6.95 8.54 -2.08
N THR A 58 6.23 7.44 -2.25
CA THR A 58 6.81 6.16 -2.68
C THR A 58 6.29 5.81 -4.07
N ASN A 59 7.20 5.67 -5.03
CA ASN A 59 6.92 5.12 -6.35
C ASN A 59 6.70 3.61 -6.25
N ILE A 60 5.59 3.13 -6.82
CA ILE A 60 5.23 1.73 -6.84
C ILE A 60 4.91 1.27 -8.27
N ASN A 61 5.21 0.00 -8.55
CA ASN A 61 4.77 -0.65 -9.78
C ASN A 61 3.80 -1.78 -9.44
N ILE A 62 2.57 -1.70 -9.94
CA ILE A 62 1.59 -2.79 -9.79
C ILE A 62 1.97 -3.90 -10.76
N LEU A 63 2.06 -5.14 -10.26
CA LEU A 63 2.58 -6.28 -11.01
C LEU A 63 1.50 -7.00 -11.84
N GLU A 64 0.26 -6.56 -11.72
CA GLU A 64 -0.93 -7.16 -12.31
C GLU A 64 -1.69 -6.09 -13.12
N PRO A 65 -2.50 -6.47 -14.12
CA PRO A 65 -3.34 -5.52 -14.82
C PRO A 65 -4.29 -4.80 -13.87
N ILE A 66 -4.25 -3.47 -13.91
CA ILE A 66 -5.13 -2.62 -13.11
C ILE A 66 -6.54 -2.67 -13.72
N ASN A 67 -7.55 -2.72 -12.86
CA ASN A 67 -8.94 -2.61 -13.31
C ASN A 67 -9.18 -1.25 -13.98
N GLU A 68 -9.71 -1.25 -15.20
CA GLU A 68 -9.95 -0.05 -16.02
C GLU A 68 -10.85 1.01 -15.34
N LYS A 69 -11.66 0.60 -14.35
CA LYS A 69 -12.50 1.53 -13.58
C LYS A 69 -11.72 2.36 -12.57
N LEU A 70 -10.50 1.95 -12.20
CA LEU A 70 -9.67 2.67 -11.25
C LEU A 70 -8.99 3.85 -11.96
N ASN A 71 -9.50 5.05 -11.70
CA ASN A 71 -8.88 6.28 -12.15
C ASN A 71 -7.98 6.85 -11.02
N PHE A 72 -6.67 6.94 -11.28
CA PHE A 72 -5.68 7.42 -10.32
C PHE A 72 -5.38 8.93 -10.43
N THR A 73 -5.93 9.65 -11.40
CA THR A 73 -5.63 11.07 -11.62
C THR A 73 -6.03 11.94 -10.42
N ASN A 74 -7.13 11.58 -9.74
CA ASN A 74 -7.62 12.29 -8.55
C ASN A 74 -7.12 11.70 -7.22
N GLY A 75 -6.31 10.64 -7.28
CA GLY A 75 -5.93 9.85 -6.13
C GLY A 75 -7.06 8.97 -5.59
N LEU A 76 -6.71 7.76 -5.16
CA LEU A 76 -7.63 6.80 -4.57
C LEU A 76 -7.17 6.40 -3.17
N SER A 77 -8.12 6.29 -2.25
CA SER A 77 -7.83 5.77 -0.91
C SER A 77 -7.41 4.30 -1.01
N CYS A 78 -6.30 4.00 -0.36
CA CYS A 78 -5.73 2.66 -0.34
C CYS A 78 -5.12 2.34 1.02
N SER A 79 -4.68 1.10 1.18
CA SER A 79 -3.98 0.62 2.35
C SER A 79 -2.84 -0.29 1.93
N MET A 80 -1.63 0.07 2.31
CA MET A 80 -0.42 -0.69 1.96
C MET A 80 0.08 -1.48 3.15
N PHE A 81 0.53 -2.70 2.91
CA PHE A 81 1.18 -3.51 3.91
C PHE A 81 2.51 -2.88 4.35
N ILE A 82 2.73 -2.78 5.66
CA ILE A 82 3.97 -2.24 6.25
C ILE A 82 4.82 -3.37 6.82
N LYS A 83 4.26 -4.12 7.77
CA LYS A 83 4.94 -5.15 8.55
C LYS A 83 3.94 -6.05 9.24
N SER A 84 4.35 -7.26 9.61
CA SER A 84 3.56 -8.09 10.52
C SER A 84 3.83 -7.68 11.97
N ILE A 85 2.77 -7.52 12.76
CA ILE A 85 2.84 -7.16 14.18
C ILE A 85 2.39 -8.37 15.00
N ASN A 86 3.01 -8.61 16.15
CA ASN A 86 2.56 -9.66 17.07
C ASN A 86 1.28 -9.18 17.78
N ILE A 87 0.21 -9.97 17.73
CA ILE A 87 -1.09 -9.62 18.32
C ILE A 87 -0.97 -9.35 19.82
N PHE A 88 -0.09 -10.08 20.51
CA PHE A 88 0.13 -9.88 21.94
C PHE A 88 0.72 -8.51 22.22
N CYS A 89 1.65 -8.01 21.38
CA CYS A 89 2.18 -6.64 21.53
C CYS A 89 1.10 -5.56 21.38
N ILE A 90 0.02 -5.82 20.64
CA ILE A 90 -1.10 -4.88 20.51
C ILE A 90 -1.97 -4.94 21.76
N LEU A 91 -2.27 -6.15 22.23
CA LEU A 91 -3.16 -6.39 23.37
C LEU A 91 -2.53 -6.04 24.73
N THR A 92 -1.20 -6.08 24.83
CA THR A 92 -0.47 -5.83 26.07
C THR A 92 0.25 -4.48 26.08
N ASN A 93 -0.12 -3.54 25.21
CA ASN A 93 0.33 -2.14 25.33
C ASN A 93 -0.24 -1.54 26.64
N LYS A 94 0.46 -1.82 27.74
CA LYS A 94 0.52 -1.03 28.97
C LYS A 94 1.78 -0.19 28.94
#